data_AF-A0A7G2IWQ4-F1
#
_entry.id   AF-A0A7G2IWQ4-F1
#
_cell.length_a   1.000
_cell.length_b   1.000
_cell.length_c   1.000
_cell.angle_alpha   90.00
_cell.angle_beta   90.00
_cell.angle_gamma   90.00
#
_symmetry.space_group_name_H-M   'P 1'
#
loop_
_entity.id
_entity.type
_entity.pdbx_description
1 polymer ?
#
loop_
_entity_poly.entity_id
_entity_poly.type
_entity_poly.pdbx_seq_one_letter_code
_entity_poly.pdbx_strand_id
1 'polypeptide(L)' 'MTVRRTDGKLLSKGKGIVDSDGQYVTNSLEKGLVFFSNLQPGESFFVGDDNGSPMCQLQYSLPPTPPQDGLYEELTGVCE' A
#
# COMPACT_ATOMS: atom_id res chain seq x y z
N MET A 1 -6.30 2.45 -0.46
CA MET A 1 -5.93 1.55 0.65
C MET A 1 -5.48 2.34 1.87
N THR A 2 -5.91 1.98 3.08
CA THR A 2 -5.39 2.55 4.34
C THR A 2 -4.35 1.61 4.95
N VAL A 3 -3.12 2.09 5.11
CA VAL A 3 -1.99 1.28 5.58
C VAL A 3 -1.63 1.60 7.03
N ARG A 4 -1.40 0.55 7.83
CA ARG A 4 -0.89 0.63 9.20
C ARG A 4 0.41 -0.15 9.34
N ARG A 5 1.22 0.20 10.32
CA ARG A 5 2.35 -0.63 10.77
C ARG A 5 1.85 -1.73 11.70
N THR A 6 2.70 -2.73 11.97
CA THR A 6 2.43 -3.80 12.95
C THR A 6 2.12 -3.28 14.37
N ASP A 7 2.58 -2.08 14.73
CA ASP A 7 2.25 -1.40 16.00
C ASP A 7 0.87 -0.72 16.01
N GLY A 8 0.09 -0.84 14.92
CA GLY A 8 -1.25 -0.27 14.75
C GLY A 8 -1.27 1.20 14.35
N LYS A 9 -0.12 1.89 14.30
CA LYS A 9 -0.08 3.29 13.86
C LYS A 9 -0.26 3.38 12.34
N LEU A 10 -0.89 4.45 11.88
CA LEU A 10 -0.99 4.75 10.46
C LEU A 10 0.40 4.94 9.87
N LEU A 11 0.58 4.48 8.63
CA LEU A 11 1.80 4.74 7.90
C LEU A 11 2.00 6.25 7.75
N SER A 12 3.20 6.74 8.06
CA SER A 12 3.54 8.16 7.91
C SER A 12 3.40 8.59 6.46
N LYS A 13 2.99 9.84 6.23
CA LYS A 13 2.93 10.44 4.90
C LYS A 13 4.31 10.50 4.25
N GLY A 14 4.34 10.39 2.92
CA GLY A 14 5.53 10.58 2.10
C GLY A 14 6.41 9.34 1.97
N LYS A 15 6.00 8.20 2.54
CA LYS A 15 6.71 6.93 2.35
C LYS A 15 6.47 6.44 0.94
N GLY A 16 7.54 6.10 0.22
CA GLY A 16 7.45 5.51 -1.11
C GLY A 16 6.95 4.07 -1.02
N ILE A 17 6.16 3.66 -1.99
CA ILE A 17 5.78 2.26 -2.21
C ILE A 17 6.43 1.84 -3.51
N VAL A 18 7.15 0.73 -3.46
CA VAL A 18 7.83 0.13 -4.61
C VAL A 18 7.29 -1.27 -4.89
N ASP A 19 7.42 -1.74 -6.13
CA ASP A 19 7.15 -3.13 -6.50
C ASP A 19 8.32 -4.05 -6.14
N SER A 20 8.23 -5.32 -6.55
CA SER A 20 9.28 -6.33 -6.35
C SER A 20 10.59 -6.04 -7.06
N ASP A 21 10.57 -5.24 -8.13
CA ASP A 21 11.76 -4.81 -8.87
C ASP A 21 12.35 -3.51 -8.29
N GLY A 22 11.79 -3.02 -7.17
CA GLY A 22 12.17 -1.78 -6.51
C GLY A 22 11.76 -0.53 -7.27
N GLN A 23 10.89 -0.64 -8.28
CA GLN A 23 10.40 0.51 -9.03
C GLN A 23 9.34 1.25 -8.23
N TYR A 24 9.40 2.57 -8.26
CA TYR A 24 8.42 3.41 -7.58
C TYR A 24 7.03 3.25 -8.20
N VAL A 25 6.04 2.97 -7.35
CA VAL A 25 4.63 2.80 -7.75
C VAL A 25 3.81 4.01 -7.32
N THR A 26 3.91 4.38 -6.03
CA THR A 26 3.08 5.43 -5.42
C THR A 26 3.67 5.83 -4.06
N ASN A 27 3.04 6.75 -3.34
CA ASN A 27 3.45 7.15 -2.00
C ASN A 27 2.26 7.21 -1.04
N SER A 28 2.55 7.08 0.25
CA SER A 28 1.56 7.35 1.29
C SER A 28 1.23 8.83 1.39
N LEU A 29 -0.06 9.11 1.55
CA LEU A 29 -0.64 10.42 1.80
C LEU A 29 -0.97 10.57 3.30
N GLU A 30 -1.73 11.62 3.62
CA GLU A 30 -2.26 11.82 4.96
C GLU A 30 -3.09 10.61 5.43
N LYS A 31 -3.09 10.38 6.74
CA LYS A 31 -3.86 9.29 7.39
C LYS A 31 -3.53 7.88 6.87
N GLY A 32 -2.31 7.66 6.38
CA GLY A 32 -1.87 6.34 5.88
C GLY A 32 -2.54 5.90 4.58
N LEU A 33 -3.18 6.82 3.86
CA LEU A 33 -3.86 6.52 2.61
C LEU A 33 -2.84 6.31 1.49
N VAL A 34 -2.99 5.24 0.73
CA VAL A 34 -2.20 4.93 -0.46
C VAL A 34 -3.17 4.65 -1.60
N PHE A 35 -2.98 5.30 -2.74
CA PHE A 35 -3.76 5.06 -3.95
C PHE A 35 -2.95 4.22 -4.93
N PHE A 36 -3.58 3.13 -5.37
CA PHE A 36 -3.11 2.28 -6.45
C PHE A 36 -4.12 2.35 -7.59
N SER A 37 -3.62 2.46 -8.81
CA SER A 37 -4.47 2.62 -9.99
C SER A 37 -5.01 1.29 -10.50
N ASN A 38 -4.27 0.18 -10.35
CA ASN A 38 -4.66 -1.12 -10.86
C ASN A 38 -3.97 -2.25 -10.08
N LEU A 39 -4.41 -2.47 -8.85
CA LEU A 39 -3.86 -3.53 -7.99
C LEU A 39 -4.32 -4.90 -8.51
N GLN A 40 -3.40 -5.84 -8.71
CA GLN A 40 -3.72 -7.21 -9.11
C GLN A 40 -3.42 -8.23 -8.01
N PRO A 41 -4.17 -9.34 -7.95
CA PRO A 41 -3.86 -10.43 -7.03
C PRO A 41 -2.46 -10.98 -7.27
N GLY A 42 -1.70 -11.18 -6.18
CA GLY A 42 -0.35 -11.75 -6.23
C GLY A 42 0.79 -10.74 -6.41
N GLU A 43 0.48 -9.46 -6.63
CA GLU A 43 1.50 -8.41 -6.64
C GLU A 43 2.08 -8.19 -5.23
N SER A 44 3.39 -8.02 -5.15
CA SER A 44 4.08 -7.70 -3.90
C SER A 44 4.57 -6.26 -3.93
N PHE A 45 4.22 -5.51 -2.89
CA PHE A 45 4.66 -4.13 -2.71
C PHE A 45 5.43 -3.99 -1.42
N PHE A 46 6.40 -3.07 -1.41
CA PHE A 46 7.24 -2.78 -0.27
C PHE A 46 7.18 -1.29 0.04
N VAL A 47 7.19 -0.94 1.32
CA VAL A 47 7.30 0.45 1.74
C VAL A 47 8.77 0.80 1.89
N GLY A 48 9.23 1.82 1.16
CA GLY A 48 10.56 2.38 1.30
C GLY A 48 10.71 3.23 2.56
N ASP A 49 11.90 3.21 3.15
CA ASP A 49 12.34 4.20 4.14
C ASP A 49 12.64 5.55 3.49
N ASP A 50 13.06 6.54 4.30
CA ASP A 50 13.36 7.89 3.79
C ASP A 50 14.59 7.95 2.87
N ASN A 51 15.36 6.85 2.79
CA ASN A 51 16.52 6.69 1.92
C ASN A 51 16.23 5.81 0.69
N GLY A 52 14.98 5.39 0.49
CA GLY A 52 14.57 4.53 -0.62
C GLY A 52 14.88 3.04 -0.45
N SER A 53 15.30 2.60 0.73
CA SER A 53 15.52 1.18 1.05
C SER A 53 14.22 0.52 1.52
N PRO A 54 13.90 -0.73 1.12
CA PRO A 54 12.67 -1.39 1.56
C PRO A 54 12.69 -1.62 3.08
N MET A 55 11.68 -1.07 3.76
CA MET A 55 11.51 -1.14 5.22
C MET A 55 10.62 -2.32 5.65
N CYS A 56 9.55 -2.59 4.90
CA CYS A 56 8.57 -3.66 5.19
C CYS A 56 7.86 -4.08 3.90
N GLN A 57 7.25 -5.27 3.93
CA GLN A 57 6.34 -5.72 2.89
C GLN A 57 4.91 -5.28 3.22
N LEU A 58 4.15 -4.90 2.19
CA LEU A 58 2.74 -4.58 2.31
C LEU A 58 1.91 -5.87 2.24
N GLN A 59 1.29 -6.23 3.36
CA GLN A 59 0.31 -7.30 3.44
C GLN A 59 -1.10 -6.73 3.24
N TYR A 60 -1.82 -7.24 2.26
CA TYR A 60 -3.19 -6.83 1.94
C TYR A 60 -3.95 -7.99 1.29
N SER A 61 -5.26 -7.84 1.17
CA SER A 61 -6.09 -8.80 0.45
C SER A 61 -7.09 -8.07 -0.42
N LEU A 62 -7.20 -8.48 -1.67
CA LEU A 62 -8.19 -7.98 -2.60
C LEU A 62 -9.50 -8.74 -2.41
N PRO A 63 -10.66 -8.05 -2.46
CA PRO A 63 -11.94 -8.73 -2.51
C PRO A 63 -12.02 -9.59 -3.78
N PRO A 64 -12.74 -10.73 -3.75
CA PRO A 64 -12.85 -11.63 -4.90
C PRO A 64 -13.60 -11.02 -6.08
N THR A 65 -14.44 -10.02 -5.82
CA THR A 65 -15.21 -9.30 -6.83
C THR A 65 -15.06 -7.80 -6.60
N PRO A 66 -14.74 -7.02 -7.65
CA PRO A 66 -14.77 -5.57 -7.58
C PRO A 66 -16.13 -5.05 -7.10
N PRO A 67 -16.20 -3.91 -6.40
CA PRO A 67 -17.44 -3.24 -6.08
C PRO A 67 -18.26 -3.00 -7.35
N GLN A 68 -19.55 -3.36 -7.32
CA GLN A 68 -20.46 -3.11 -8.45
C GLN A 68 -20.85 -1.63 -8.56
N ASP A 69 -20.76 -0.89 -7.46
CA ASP A 69 -21.05 0.53 -7.37
C ASP A 69 -19.85 1.27 -6.76
N GLY A 70 -19.35 2.30 -7.46
CA GLY A 70 -18.26 3.15 -6.99
C GLY A 70 -17.09 3.22 -7.98
N LEU A 71 -16.31 4.31 -7.89
CA LEU A 71 -15.11 4.51 -8.72
C LEU A 71 -13.84 3.91 -8.09
N TYR A 72 -13.89 3.52 -6.81
CA TYR A 72 -12.73 3.09 -6.05
C TYR A 72 -13.07 1.93 -5.13
N GLU A 73 -12.10 1.04 -4.92
CA GLU A 73 -12.16 -0.01 -3.91
C GLU A 73 -11.47 0.44 -2.63
N GLU A 74 -12.14 0.25 -1.49
CA GLU A 74 -11.54 0.49 -0.18
C GLU A 74 -10.86 -0.77 0.34
N LEU A 75 -9.55 -0.66 0.60
CA LEU A 75 -8.71 -1.75 1.09
C LEU A 75 -7.99 -1.31 2.35
N THR A 76 -7.65 -2.26 3.20
CA THR A 76 -6.70 -2.07 4.30
C THR A 76 -5.44 -2.86 4.03
N GLY A 77 -4.31 -2.36 4.54
CA GLY A 77 -3.02 -3.03 4.45
C GLY A 77 -2.22 -2.88 5.72
N VAL A 78 -1.31 -3.82 5.95
CA VAL A 78 -0.35 -3.81 7.05
C VAL A 78 1.07 -3.84 6.47
N CYS A 79 1.91 -2.94 6.95
CA CYS A 79 3.35 -2.92 6.69
C CYS A 79 4.02 -3.80 7.76
N GLU A 80 4.49 -4.98 7.35
CA GLU A 80 5.12 -6.03 8.16
C GLU A 80 6.50 -6.42 7.64
#